data_AF-A0A9E6B2Y5-F1
#
_entry.id   AF-A0A9E6B2Y5-F1
#
_cell.length_a   1.000
_cell.length_b   1.000
_cell.length_c   1.000
_cell.angle_alpha   90.00
_cell.angle_beta   90.00
_cell.angle_gamma   90.00
#
_symmetry.space_group_name_H-M   'P 1'
#
loop_
_entity.id
_entity.type
_entity.pdbx_description
1 polymer ?
#
loop_
_entity_poly.entity_id
_entity_poly.type
_entity_poly.pdbx_seq_one_letter_code
_entity_poly.pdbx_strand_id
1 'polypeptide(L)'
;MQASAISSFPGFDERRITQPNINQHWNRLSRAQRFAFYALAKFGYRLFFVRQSDNEHTAVVRQADHLVTIDSEGDIDFNPNLELRDN
;
A
#
# COMPACT_ATOMS: atom_id res chain seq x y z
N MET A 1 22.68 46.80 -16.30
CA MET A 1 23.37 45.51 -16.50
C MET A 1 22.58 44.45 -15.75
N GLN A 2 22.05 43.48 -16.50
CA GLN A 2 21.18 42.42 -16.01
C GLN A 2 22.00 41.32 -15.34
N ALA A 3 21.49 40.72 -14.26
CA ALA A 3 21.84 39.37 -13.84
C ALA A 3 20.66 38.75 -13.09
N SER A 4 19.85 38.03 -13.88
CA SER A 4 19.07 36.85 -13.51
C SER A 4 19.98 35.83 -12.79
N ALA A 5 19.54 34.87 -11.99
CA ALA A 5 18.32 34.08 -12.07
C ALA A 5 17.99 33.49 -10.70
N ILE A 6 16.69 33.47 -10.41
CA ILE A 6 16.08 32.74 -9.32
C ILE A 6 16.12 31.27 -9.75
N SER A 7 17.06 30.49 -9.23
CA SER A 7 17.07 29.04 -9.45
C SER A 7 15.89 28.44 -8.69
N SER A 8 14.75 28.33 -9.38
CA SER A 8 13.64 27.50 -8.97
C SER A 8 14.13 26.06 -8.94
N PHE A 9 14.44 25.56 -7.74
CA PHE A 9 14.68 24.14 -7.53
C PHE A 9 13.37 23.40 -7.84
N PRO A 10 13.39 22.35 -8.68
CA PRO A 10 12.20 21.54 -8.90
C PRO A 10 11.79 20.95 -7.55
N GLY A 11 10.51 21.12 -7.21
CA GLY A 11 9.96 20.83 -5.91
C GLY A 11 10.43 19.49 -5.35
N PHE A 12 10.93 19.53 -4.12
CA PHE A 12 10.86 18.38 -3.24
C PHE A 12 9.37 18.08 -3.06
N ASP A 13 8.84 17.23 -3.92
CA ASP A 13 7.56 16.59 -3.66
C ASP A 13 7.77 15.84 -2.36
N GLU A 14 7.32 16.43 -1.26
CA GLU A 14 7.55 15.89 0.06
C GLU A 14 6.63 14.69 0.24
N ARG A 15 7.05 13.56 -0.35
CA ARG A 15 6.39 12.24 -0.33
C ARG A 15 6.18 11.68 1.08
N ARG A 16 6.62 12.40 2.12
CA ARG A 16 6.61 11.99 3.53
C ARG A 16 5.46 12.56 4.35
N ILE A 17 4.65 13.50 3.83
CA ILE A 17 3.66 14.21 4.68
C ILE A 17 2.24 13.61 4.63
N THR A 18 1.88 12.82 3.64
CA THR A 18 0.52 12.25 3.57
C THR A 18 0.51 10.83 4.12
N GLN A 19 -0.06 10.66 5.33
CA GLN A 19 -0.48 9.32 5.78
C GLN A 19 -1.32 8.70 4.66
N PRO A 20 -0.95 7.52 4.14
CA PRO A 20 -1.63 6.96 3.01
C PRO A 20 -3.10 6.73 3.37
N ASN A 21 -3.98 7.38 2.62
CA ASN A 21 -5.40 7.27 2.87
C ASN A 21 -5.85 5.85 2.47
N ILE A 22 -6.66 5.20 3.31
CA ILE A 22 -7.20 3.85 3.04
C ILE A 22 -7.84 3.74 1.63
N ASN A 23 -8.50 4.81 1.17
CA ASN A 23 -9.12 4.85 -0.16
C ASN A 23 -8.07 4.80 -1.29
N GLN A 24 -6.87 5.35 -1.06
CA GLN A 24 -5.77 5.30 -2.00
C GLN A 24 -5.26 3.87 -2.19
N HIS A 25 -5.23 3.06 -1.11
CA HIS A 25 -4.85 1.66 -1.19
C HIS A 25 -5.93 0.79 -1.84
N TRP A 26 -7.21 1.04 -1.55
CA TRP A 26 -8.32 0.31 -2.17
C TRP A 26 -8.30 0.36 -3.71
N ASN A 27 -7.97 1.53 -4.26
CA ASN A 27 -7.91 1.74 -5.70
C ASN A 27 -6.78 0.96 -6.38
N ARG A 28 -5.75 0.56 -5.63
CA ARG A 28 -4.61 -0.21 -6.16
C ARG A 28 -4.93 -1.69 -6.32
N LEU A 29 -5.85 -2.24 -5.54
CA LEU A 29 -6.17 -3.67 -5.56
C LEU A 29 -6.61 -4.17 -6.94
N SER A 30 -6.12 -5.34 -7.33
CA SER A 30 -6.65 -6.11 -8.45
C SER A 30 -8.10 -6.56 -8.19
N ARG A 31 -8.81 -7.00 -9.25
CA ARG A 31 -10.17 -7.54 -9.09
C ARG A 31 -10.17 -8.79 -8.21
N ALA A 32 -9.19 -9.67 -8.39
CA ALA A 32 -9.06 -10.89 -7.60
C ALA A 32 -8.74 -10.59 -6.14
N GLN A 33 -7.86 -9.62 -5.89
CA GLN A 33 -7.57 -9.14 -4.53
C GLN A 33 -8.78 -8.55 -3.83
N ARG A 34 -9.58 -7.74 -4.53
CA ARG A 34 -10.83 -7.20 -3.96
C ARG A 34 -11.79 -8.32 -3.58
N PHE A 35 -11.94 -9.33 -4.44
CA PHE A 35 -12.79 -10.48 -4.17
C PHE A 35 -12.33 -11.27 -2.94
N ALA A 36 -11.03 -11.63 -2.87
CA ALA A 36 -10.44 -12.31 -1.72
C ALA A 36 -10.54 -11.47 -0.43
N PHE A 37 -10.27 -10.16 -0.52
CA PHE A 37 -10.40 -9.24 0.61
C PHE A 37 -11.82 -9.22 1.18
N TYR A 38 -12.86 -9.25 0.35
CA TYR A 38 -14.24 -9.28 0.84
C TYR A 38 -14.56 -10.53 1.67
N ALA A 39 -13.89 -11.66 1.43
CA ALA A 39 -14.00 -12.83 2.30
C ALA A 39 -13.39 -12.54 3.68
N LEU A 40 -12.17 -11.99 3.72
CA LEU A 40 -11.46 -11.65 4.95
C LEU A 40 -12.17 -10.55 5.76
N ALA A 41 -12.75 -9.55 5.08
CA ALA A 41 -13.46 -8.44 5.71
C ALA A 41 -14.62 -8.92 6.61
N LYS A 42 -15.28 -10.04 6.26
CA LYS A 42 -16.33 -10.66 7.08
C LYS A 42 -15.81 -11.17 8.43
N PHE A 43 -14.53 -11.49 8.52
CA PHE A 43 -13.85 -11.94 9.74
C PHE A 43 -13.16 -10.78 10.48
N GLY A 44 -13.39 -9.52 10.07
CA GLY A 44 -12.85 -8.34 10.75
C GLY A 44 -11.45 -7.92 10.31
N TYR A 45 -10.91 -8.53 9.26
CA TYR A 45 -9.69 -8.07 8.61
C TYR A 45 -9.91 -6.72 7.92
N ARG A 46 -8.88 -5.87 7.93
CA ARG A 46 -8.89 -4.55 7.29
C ARG A 46 -7.70 -4.41 6.36
N LEU A 47 -7.90 -3.71 5.25
CA LEU A 47 -6.82 -3.39 4.33
C LEU A 47 -5.80 -2.52 5.07
N PHE A 48 -4.54 -2.94 5.11
CA PHE A 48 -3.49 -2.18 5.78
C PHE A 48 -2.77 -1.30 4.75
N PHE A 49 -2.19 -1.91 3.72
CA PHE A 49 -1.64 -1.20 2.57
C PHE A 49 -1.55 -2.14 1.36
N VAL A 50 -1.21 -1.59 0.19
CA VAL A 50 -0.89 -2.36 -1.02
C VAL A 50 0.54 -2.03 -1.42
N ARG A 51 1.39 -3.06 -1.48
CA ARG A 51 2.74 -2.97 -2.02
C ARG A 51 2.66 -3.14 -3.53
N GLN A 52 3.23 -2.17 -4.25
CA GLN A 52 3.32 -2.22 -5.71
C GLN A 52 4.76 -1.93 -6.11
N SER A 53 5.40 -2.89 -6.77
CA SER A 53 6.72 -2.81 -7.40
C SER A 53 6.61 -3.40 -8.81
N ASP A 54 7.64 -3.27 -9.65
CA ASP A 54 7.59 -3.76 -11.04
C ASP A 54 7.17 -5.23 -11.17
N ASN A 55 7.55 -6.08 -10.20
CA ASN A 55 7.27 -7.52 -10.21
C ASN A 55 6.31 -7.99 -9.11
N GLU A 56 5.85 -7.11 -8.22
CA GLU A 56 5.10 -7.51 -7.04
C GLU A 56 3.90 -6.59 -6.81
N HIS A 57 2.71 -7.18 -6.72
CA HIS A 57 1.48 -6.48 -6.41
C HIS A 57 0.75 -7.22 -5.29
N THR A 58 1.08 -6.87 -4.05
CA THR A 58 0.65 -7.60 -2.85
C THR A 58 -0.19 -6.70 -1.97
N ALA A 59 -1.41 -7.10 -1.68
CA ALA A 59 -2.24 -6.46 -0.67
C ALA A 59 -1.87 -7.02 0.70
N VAL A 60 -1.57 -6.14 1.66
CA VAL A 60 -1.34 -6.50 3.06
C VAL A 60 -2.61 -6.17 3.85
N VAL A 61 -3.13 -7.16 4.54
CA VAL A 61 -4.37 -7.12 5.30
C VAL A 61 -4.07 -7.49 6.74
N ARG A 62 -4.75 -6.85 7.69
CA ARG A 62 -4.47 -6.99 9.12
C ARG A 62 -5.74 -7.24 9.94
N GLN A 63 -5.63 -8.11 10.93
CA GLN A 63 -6.59 -8.25 12.02
C GLN A 63 -5.80 -8.27 13.35
N ALA A 64 -6.00 -7.27 14.22
CA ALA A 64 -5.20 -7.11 15.45
C ALA A 64 -3.68 -7.17 15.15
N ASP A 65 -2.93 -8.18 15.57
CA ASP A 65 -1.50 -8.34 15.24
C ASP A 65 -1.21 -9.39 14.15
N HIS A 66 -2.26 -9.97 13.56
CA HIS A 66 -2.15 -10.95 12.49
C HIS A 66 -2.08 -10.24 11.13
N LEU A 67 -1.01 -10.48 10.38
CA LEU A 67 -0.84 -10.04 8.99
C LEU A 67 -1.13 -11.17 8.01
N VAL A 68 -1.86 -10.83 6.95
CA VAL A 68 -2.24 -11.73 5.86
C VAL A 68 -1.93 -11.00 4.56
N THR A 69 -1.40 -11.72 3.58
CA THR A 69 -1.17 -11.15 2.24
C THR A 69 -2.12 -11.75 1.23
N ILE A 70 -2.47 -10.94 0.23
CA ILE A 70 -3.19 -11.38 -0.95
C ILE A 70 -2.36 -10.99 -2.17
N ASP A 71 -1.96 -11.96 -2.98
CA ASP A 71 -1.21 -11.69 -4.22
C ASP A 71 -2.11 -11.13 -5.34
N SER A 72 -1.56 -10.88 -6.53
CA SER A 72 -2.32 -10.31 -7.64
C SER A 72 -3.47 -11.19 -8.15
N GLU A 73 -3.36 -12.51 -7.98
CA GLU A 73 -4.32 -13.52 -8.43
C GLU A 73 -5.38 -13.84 -7.39
N GLY A 74 -5.24 -13.29 -6.18
CA GLY A 74 -6.22 -13.42 -5.10
C GLY A 74 -5.90 -14.56 -4.12
N ASP A 75 -4.74 -15.21 -4.25
CA ASP A 75 -4.30 -16.23 -3.31
C ASP A 75 -3.95 -15.59 -1.96
N ILE A 76 -4.43 -16.22 -0.89
CA ILE A 76 -4.33 -15.71 0.47
C ILE A 76 -3.27 -16.50 1.22
N ASP A 77 -2.24 -15.80 1.70
CA ASP A 77 -1.26 -16.36 2.63
C ASP A 77 -1.53 -15.82 4.05
N PHE A 78 -1.91 -16.73 4.94
CA PHE A 78 -2.19 -16.44 6.35
C PHE A 78 -0.94 -16.42 7.22
N ASN A 79 0.22 -16.83 6.72
CA ASN A 79 1.49 -16.81 7.44
C ASN A 79 2.61 -16.18 6.59
N PRO A 80 2.42 -14.94 6.10
CA PRO A 80 3.39 -14.30 5.24
C PRO A 80 4.68 -14.00 6.00
N ASN A 81 5.82 -14.22 5.34
CA ASN A 81 7.12 -13.80 5.86
C ASN A 81 7.31 -12.29 5.58
N LEU A 82 6.75 -11.45 6.46
CA LEU A 82 6.77 -10.00 6.32
C LEU A 82 7.19 -9.33 7.64
N GLU A 83 8.24 -8.51 7.56
CA GLU A 83 8.68 -7.68 8.68
C GLU A 83 8.18 -6.25 8.50
N LEU A 84 7.38 -5.77 9.46
CA LEU A 84 7.01 -4.36 9.52
C LEU A 84 8.17 -3.57 10.12
N ARG A 85 8.58 -2.51 9.44
CA ARG A 85 9.59 -1.60 9.96
C ARG A 85 8.98 -0.68 11.02
N ASP A 86 9.42 -0.84 12.25
CA ASP A 86 9.15 0.10 13.34
C ASP A 86 9.89 1.42 13.08
N ASN A 87 9.29 2.56 13.44
CA ASN A 87 9.78 3.89 13.06
C ASN A 87 9.85 4.84 14.24
#